data_AF-A0A7C6AGG7-F1
#
_entry.id   AF-A0A7C6AGG7-F1
#
_cell.length_a   1.000
_cell.length_b   1.000
_cell.length_c   1.000
_cell.angle_alpha   90.00
_cell.angle_beta   90.00
_cell.angle_gamma   90.00
#
_symmetry.space_group_name_H-M   'P 1'
#
loop_
_entity.id
_entity.type
_entity.pdbx_description
1 polymer ?
#
loop_
_entity_poly.entity_id
_entity_poly.type
_entity_poly.pdbx_seq_one_letter_code
_entity_poly.pdbx_strand_id
1 'polypeptide(L)'
;IYLGNGAGGFTQSDGNLPPGGNLGRRGPSLADVDNDGDMDFAFCNSNGGVEVWTWQGSNTWQSFSTGLPATGLYDLTQLFDMNLDGFVDLCAFGDSTVTIWRNTGTGWTQDTTFKTPRPGTPQAFRVGADADHNGYPDILLVGDEGDSWNSRNRPRFYKESSTPQNLFIYPIFPRGRQKFYRGSVQFIKWTCGVPSGTATIKLELSTTGSGGPWTLIANNLKNNCRYQWHIPPNIQGSENCYIRFTAMTANDTISAINPLPFTILPIVGAEEIVAKQNKKTEMVVHPNPSGGKIFIKFSTPKNRTEINVYDNAGNFIRNLFRAKGSGEFTIYWDRKDFKRRIVPAGTYFIELKNSEGKKITQKIVITD
;
A
#
# COMPACT_ATOMS: atom_id res chain seq x y z
N ILE A 1 1.17 -13.65 -8.70
CA ILE A 1 1.03 -12.18 -8.80
C ILE A 1 -0.45 -11.87 -8.94
N TYR A 2 -0.93 -10.91 -8.14
CA TYR A 2 -2.30 -10.44 -8.20
C TYR A 2 -2.28 -8.94 -8.47
N LEU A 3 -2.98 -8.50 -9.51
CA LEU A 3 -3.16 -7.08 -9.79
C LEU A 3 -4.39 -6.57 -9.03
N GLY A 4 -4.16 -5.54 -8.22
CA GLY A 4 -5.22 -4.87 -7.48
C GLY A 4 -5.97 -3.87 -8.35
N ASN A 5 -7.30 -3.81 -8.21
CA ASN A 5 -8.13 -2.81 -8.88
C ASN A 5 -8.24 -1.49 -8.10
N GLY A 6 -7.51 -1.35 -6.99
CA GLY A 6 -7.55 -0.17 -6.09
C GLY A 6 -8.76 -0.12 -5.15
N ALA A 7 -9.76 -0.98 -5.32
CA ALA A 7 -10.97 -1.09 -4.49
C ALA A 7 -10.96 -2.36 -3.60
N GLY A 8 -9.79 -2.96 -3.40
CA GLY A 8 -9.61 -4.20 -2.65
C GLY A 8 -9.95 -5.49 -3.42
N GLY A 9 -10.28 -5.39 -4.71
CA GLY A 9 -10.39 -6.53 -5.61
C GLY A 9 -9.04 -6.88 -6.23
N PHE A 10 -8.77 -8.17 -6.41
CA PHE A 10 -7.49 -8.68 -6.91
C PHE A 10 -7.74 -9.76 -7.97
N THR A 11 -7.06 -9.65 -9.10
CA THR A 11 -7.13 -10.64 -10.19
C THR A 11 -5.76 -11.30 -10.34
N GLN A 12 -5.75 -12.63 -10.41
CA GLN A 12 -4.51 -13.36 -10.66
C GLN A 12 -3.95 -12.97 -12.04
N SER A 13 -2.68 -12.59 -12.06
CA SER A 13 -1.98 -12.08 -13.24
C SER A 13 -0.58 -12.69 -13.33
N ASP A 14 -0.51 -14.02 -13.19
CA ASP A 14 0.74 -14.77 -13.36
C ASP A 14 1.16 -14.87 -14.84
N GLY A 15 0.26 -14.61 -15.78
CA GLY A 15 0.56 -14.61 -17.21
C GLY A 15 1.26 -15.87 -17.67
N ASN A 16 2.40 -15.67 -18.32
CA ASN A 16 3.33 -16.70 -18.80
C ASN A 16 4.51 -16.95 -17.84
N LEU A 17 4.46 -16.50 -16.58
CA LEU A 17 5.51 -16.83 -15.62
C LEU A 17 5.63 -18.35 -15.45
N PRO A 18 6.85 -18.88 -15.29
CA PRO A 18 7.06 -20.30 -15.09
C PRO A 18 6.31 -20.78 -13.84
N PRO A 19 5.74 -21.99 -13.85
CA PRO A 19 4.99 -22.50 -12.71
C PRO A 19 5.87 -22.52 -11.46
N GLY A 20 5.30 -22.19 -10.31
CA GLY A 20 6.06 -22.13 -9.05
C GLY A 20 6.63 -23.47 -8.58
N GLY A 21 6.24 -24.59 -9.21
CA GLY A 21 6.63 -25.94 -8.80
C GLY A 21 6.19 -26.27 -7.36
N ASN A 22 6.90 -27.20 -6.72
CA ASN A 22 6.55 -27.68 -5.38
C ASN A 22 6.90 -26.70 -4.26
N LEU A 23 7.89 -25.83 -4.47
CA LEU A 23 8.37 -24.86 -3.47
C LEU A 23 7.74 -23.47 -3.64
N GLY A 24 7.06 -23.23 -4.75
CA GLY A 24 6.56 -21.91 -5.11
C GLY A 24 7.66 -20.96 -5.59
N ARG A 25 7.27 -19.70 -5.82
CA ARG A 25 8.18 -18.58 -6.14
C ARG A 25 8.60 -17.92 -4.82
N ARG A 26 9.67 -18.43 -4.21
CA ARG A 26 10.11 -18.01 -2.85
C ARG A 26 10.82 -16.66 -2.89
N GLY A 27 10.73 -15.93 -1.79
CA GLY A 27 11.43 -14.66 -1.65
C GLY A 27 11.09 -13.60 -2.69
N PRO A 28 9.81 -13.34 -3.03
CA PRO A 28 9.45 -12.39 -4.07
C PRO A 28 9.94 -10.97 -3.75
N SER A 29 10.48 -10.29 -4.76
CA SER A 29 10.86 -8.87 -4.71
C SER A 29 10.39 -8.14 -5.96
N LEU A 30 10.12 -6.84 -5.84
CA LEU A 30 9.67 -5.97 -6.92
C LEU A 30 10.57 -4.73 -7.03
N ALA A 31 10.97 -4.40 -8.25
CA ALA A 31 11.63 -3.14 -8.62
C ALA A 31 11.61 -3.00 -10.15
N ASP A 32 11.80 -1.79 -10.66
CA ASP A 32 11.95 -1.49 -12.09
C ASP A 32 13.41 -1.78 -12.51
N VAL A 33 13.68 -2.97 -13.03
CA VAL A 33 15.06 -3.45 -13.33
C VAL A 33 15.54 -3.07 -14.72
N ASP A 34 14.62 -2.78 -15.66
CA ASP A 34 14.95 -2.34 -17.02
C ASP A 34 14.70 -0.84 -17.25
N ASN A 35 14.31 -0.11 -16.21
CA ASN A 35 14.00 1.33 -16.22
C ASN A 35 12.85 1.68 -17.19
N ASP A 36 11.90 0.77 -17.38
CA ASP A 36 10.73 0.97 -18.21
C ASP A 36 9.51 1.55 -17.43
N GLY A 37 9.65 1.74 -16.12
CA GLY A 37 8.65 2.36 -15.27
C GLY A 37 7.61 1.41 -14.70
N ASP A 38 7.54 0.17 -15.16
CA ASP A 38 6.75 -0.89 -14.55
C ASP A 38 7.59 -1.60 -13.48
N MET A 39 6.90 -2.30 -12.56
CA MET A 39 7.58 -3.07 -11.52
C MET A 39 7.81 -4.48 -12.00
N ASP A 40 9.08 -4.88 -12.08
CA ASP A 40 9.52 -6.21 -12.44
C ASP A 40 9.61 -7.13 -11.23
N PHE A 41 9.85 -8.41 -11.49
CA PHE A 41 9.67 -9.45 -10.49
C PHE A 41 10.89 -10.36 -10.36
N ALA A 42 11.43 -10.46 -9.15
CA ALA A 42 12.48 -11.41 -8.80
C ALA A 42 11.99 -12.45 -7.79
N PHE A 43 12.45 -13.69 -7.92
CA PHE A 43 12.15 -14.78 -6.98
C PHE A 43 13.18 -15.91 -7.07
N CYS A 44 13.19 -16.78 -6.06
CA CYS A 44 13.93 -18.04 -6.08
C CYS A 44 13.05 -19.16 -6.65
N ASN A 45 13.62 -19.95 -7.58
CA ASN A 45 12.91 -21.03 -8.26
C ASN A 45 12.95 -22.36 -7.49
N SER A 46 12.25 -23.38 -8.00
CA SER A 46 12.15 -24.70 -7.34
C SER A 46 13.48 -25.46 -7.27
N ASN A 47 14.49 -25.08 -8.06
CA ASN A 47 15.84 -25.64 -8.01
C ASN A 47 16.79 -24.81 -7.12
N GLY A 48 16.25 -23.82 -6.39
CA GLY A 48 16.99 -22.89 -5.54
C GLY A 48 17.86 -21.88 -6.29
N GLY A 49 17.73 -21.78 -7.61
CA GLY A 49 18.29 -20.69 -8.40
C GLY A 49 17.47 -19.41 -8.25
N VAL A 50 17.92 -18.32 -8.89
CA VAL A 50 17.22 -17.03 -8.88
C VAL A 50 16.80 -16.62 -10.27
N GLU A 51 15.63 -16.01 -10.37
CA GLU A 51 15.05 -15.55 -11.62
C GLU A 51 14.60 -14.10 -11.47
N VAL A 52 14.77 -13.34 -12.54
CA VAL A 52 14.24 -11.99 -12.73
C VAL A 52 13.45 -11.95 -14.04
N TRP A 53 12.26 -11.36 -13.97
CA TRP A 53 11.31 -11.27 -15.08
C TRP A 53 10.79 -9.85 -15.19
N THR A 54 10.87 -9.27 -16.38
CA THR A 54 10.35 -7.93 -16.64
C THR A 54 8.90 -7.98 -17.08
N TRP A 55 8.11 -7.00 -16.64
CA TRP A 55 6.71 -6.89 -17.05
C TRP A 55 6.62 -6.24 -18.43
N GLN A 56 5.82 -6.81 -19.33
CA GLN A 56 5.67 -6.32 -20.70
C GLN A 56 4.26 -5.77 -20.97
N GLY A 57 3.45 -5.58 -19.91
CA GLY A 57 2.04 -5.24 -20.04
C GLY A 57 1.15 -6.44 -20.35
N SER A 58 -0.16 -6.22 -20.25
CA SER A 58 -1.20 -7.18 -20.69
C SER A 58 -1.01 -8.61 -20.17
N ASN A 59 -0.59 -8.76 -18.92
CA ASN A 59 -0.36 -10.08 -18.30
C ASN A 59 0.74 -10.90 -18.99
N THR A 60 1.76 -10.22 -19.50
CA THR A 60 2.93 -10.83 -20.18
C THR A 60 4.21 -10.44 -19.46
N TRP A 61 5.08 -11.43 -19.26
CA TRP A 61 6.38 -11.33 -18.63
C TRP A 61 7.48 -11.80 -19.58
N GLN A 62 8.64 -11.17 -19.53
CA GLN A 62 9.81 -11.59 -20.28
C GLN A 62 10.92 -12.01 -19.32
N SER A 63 11.59 -13.12 -19.62
CA SER A 63 12.73 -13.55 -18.80
C SER A 63 13.87 -12.54 -18.97
N PHE A 64 14.34 -12.02 -17.84
CA PHE A 64 15.51 -11.16 -17.74
C PHE A 64 16.53 -11.81 -16.79
N SER A 65 16.76 -13.12 -16.96
CA SER A 65 17.60 -13.93 -16.04
C SER A 65 18.97 -14.31 -16.61
N THR A 66 19.37 -13.74 -17.74
CA THR A 66 20.65 -14.05 -18.39
C THR A 66 21.83 -13.73 -17.47
N GLY A 67 22.63 -14.73 -17.14
CA GLY A 67 23.78 -14.60 -16.22
C GLY A 67 23.48 -14.96 -14.75
N LEU A 68 22.22 -15.25 -14.42
CA LEU A 68 21.82 -15.72 -13.09
C LEU A 68 21.89 -17.25 -12.98
N PRO A 69 22.16 -17.79 -11.78
CA PRO A 69 22.23 -19.24 -11.57
C PRO A 69 20.84 -19.88 -11.62
N ALA A 70 20.66 -20.85 -12.51
CA ALA A 70 19.41 -21.61 -12.65
C ALA A 70 19.15 -22.60 -11.50
N THR A 71 20.19 -22.96 -10.74
CA THR A 71 20.13 -23.84 -9.56
C THR A 71 20.95 -23.24 -8.42
N GLY A 72 20.63 -23.59 -7.18
CA GLY A 72 21.31 -23.06 -6.01
C GLY A 72 20.60 -23.42 -4.72
N LEU A 73 20.90 -22.66 -3.66
CA LEU A 73 20.25 -22.81 -2.35
C LEU A 73 19.75 -21.46 -1.84
N TYR A 74 19.26 -20.61 -2.73
CA TYR A 74 18.70 -19.31 -2.39
C TYR A 74 17.22 -19.43 -1.98
N ASP A 75 16.78 -18.63 -1.00
CA ASP A 75 15.39 -18.63 -0.53
C ASP A 75 14.74 -17.23 -0.56
N LEU A 76 15.54 -16.16 -0.42
CA LEU A 76 15.08 -14.77 -0.41
C LEU A 76 15.78 -13.95 -1.49
N THR A 77 15.03 -13.13 -2.22
CA THR A 77 15.60 -12.10 -3.12
C THR A 77 15.23 -10.69 -2.65
N GLN A 78 16.06 -9.71 -2.99
CA GLN A 78 15.78 -8.29 -2.87
C GLN A 78 16.37 -7.57 -4.09
N LEU A 79 15.63 -6.59 -4.61
CA LEU A 79 16.04 -5.77 -5.73
C LEU A 79 16.33 -4.34 -5.25
N PHE A 80 17.54 -3.85 -5.49
CA PHE A 80 17.95 -2.46 -5.18
C PHE A 80 19.22 -2.08 -5.95
N ASP A 81 19.37 -0.83 -6.35
CA ASP A 81 20.60 -0.30 -6.96
C ASP A 81 21.70 -0.13 -5.88
N MET A 82 22.57 -1.14 -5.75
CA MET A 82 23.54 -1.28 -4.66
C MET A 82 24.81 -0.43 -4.85
N ASN A 83 25.17 -0.05 -6.08
CA ASN A 83 26.32 0.83 -6.34
C ASN A 83 25.92 2.23 -6.81
N LEU A 84 24.62 2.51 -6.94
CA LEU A 84 24.06 3.78 -7.38
C LEU A 84 24.42 4.15 -8.83
N ASP A 85 24.48 3.15 -9.74
CA ASP A 85 24.85 3.36 -11.15
C ASP A 85 23.67 3.62 -12.10
N GLY A 86 22.44 3.48 -11.62
CA GLY A 86 21.25 3.66 -12.45
C GLY A 86 20.44 2.39 -12.63
N PHE A 87 21.05 1.23 -12.45
CA PHE A 87 20.46 -0.07 -12.69
C PHE A 87 20.21 -0.80 -11.36
N VAL A 88 19.01 -1.35 -11.22
CA VAL A 88 18.66 -2.11 -10.02
C VAL A 88 19.38 -3.45 -10.02
N ASP A 89 20.04 -3.75 -8.91
CA ASP A 89 20.78 -5.00 -8.70
C ASP A 89 19.95 -6.06 -7.99
N LEU A 90 20.40 -7.30 -8.11
CA LEU A 90 19.81 -8.44 -7.44
C LEU A 90 20.68 -8.85 -6.26
N CYS A 91 20.08 -8.88 -5.07
CA CYS A 91 20.65 -9.51 -3.89
C CYS A 91 19.86 -10.78 -3.58
N ALA A 92 20.53 -11.89 -3.31
CA ALA A 92 19.88 -13.12 -2.83
C ALA A 92 20.52 -13.62 -1.54
N PHE A 93 19.71 -14.25 -0.70
CA PHE A 93 20.14 -14.86 0.55
C PHE A 93 19.59 -16.28 0.69
N GLY A 94 20.47 -17.24 0.97
CA GLY A 94 20.15 -18.63 1.23
C GLY A 94 21.40 -19.46 1.51
N ASP A 95 21.22 -20.57 2.23
CA ASP A 95 22.33 -21.41 2.74
C ASP A 95 23.45 -20.58 3.37
N SER A 96 23.07 -19.68 4.30
CA SER A 96 23.98 -18.75 4.96
C SER A 96 24.79 -17.83 4.02
N THR A 97 24.46 -17.75 2.74
CA THR A 97 25.24 -17.04 1.73
C THR A 97 24.41 -15.90 1.16
N VAL A 98 24.96 -14.69 1.23
CA VAL A 98 24.46 -13.52 0.50
C VAL A 98 25.27 -13.41 -0.78
N THR A 99 24.59 -13.25 -1.91
CA THR A 99 25.22 -13.00 -3.21
C THR A 99 24.55 -11.80 -3.87
N ILE A 100 25.35 -10.93 -4.47
CA ILE A 100 24.91 -9.72 -5.17
C ILE A 100 25.33 -9.85 -6.64
N TRP A 101 24.40 -9.56 -7.55
CA TRP A 101 24.66 -9.48 -8.98
C TRP A 101 24.39 -8.07 -9.49
N ARG A 102 25.38 -7.48 -10.17
CA ARG A 102 25.25 -6.24 -10.92
C ARG A 102 24.33 -6.44 -12.11
N ASN A 103 23.38 -5.54 -12.31
CA ASN A 103 22.66 -5.45 -13.57
C ASN A 103 23.51 -4.69 -14.61
N THR A 104 23.74 -5.29 -15.78
CA THR A 104 24.55 -4.71 -16.85
C THR A 104 23.71 -4.06 -17.96
N GLY A 105 22.39 -3.97 -17.77
CA GLY A 105 21.42 -3.50 -18.75
C GLY A 105 21.00 -4.55 -19.80
N THR A 106 21.75 -5.64 -19.93
CA THR A 106 21.40 -6.76 -20.83
C THR A 106 21.42 -8.13 -20.13
N GLY A 107 21.80 -8.16 -18.85
CA GLY A 107 21.88 -9.35 -18.02
C GLY A 107 22.56 -9.05 -16.69
N TRP A 108 23.12 -10.09 -16.09
CA TRP A 108 23.62 -10.03 -14.71
C TRP A 108 25.04 -10.57 -14.61
N THR A 109 25.87 -9.91 -13.80
CA THR A 109 27.22 -10.37 -13.45
C THR A 109 27.35 -10.43 -11.94
N GLN A 110 27.87 -11.54 -11.39
CA GLN A 110 28.10 -11.65 -9.95
C GLN A 110 29.15 -10.62 -9.49
N ASP A 111 28.81 -9.84 -8.48
CA ASP A 111 29.65 -8.78 -7.92
C ASP A 111 30.41 -9.27 -6.68
N THR A 112 29.66 -9.74 -5.69
CA THR A 112 30.18 -10.10 -4.37
C THR A 112 29.36 -11.22 -3.76
N THR A 113 30.02 -12.03 -2.94
CA THR A 113 29.38 -13.03 -2.09
C THR A 113 30.05 -13.08 -0.72
N PHE A 114 29.27 -13.32 0.33
CA PHE A 114 29.77 -13.52 1.68
C PHE A 114 28.82 -14.41 2.48
N LYS A 115 29.34 -14.96 3.60
CA LYS A 115 28.58 -15.87 4.47
C LYS A 115 28.21 -15.24 5.80
N THR A 116 27.08 -15.67 6.37
CA THR A 116 26.78 -15.45 7.78
C THR A 116 27.74 -16.25 8.65
N PRO A 117 28.09 -15.78 9.87
CA PRO A 117 29.10 -16.45 10.71
C PRO A 117 28.76 -17.89 11.11
N ARG A 118 27.48 -18.27 11.08
CA ARG A 118 27.03 -19.64 11.34
C ARG A 118 26.10 -20.12 10.23
N PRO A 119 26.08 -21.44 9.97
CA PRO A 119 25.05 -22.08 9.16
C PRO A 119 23.65 -21.76 9.70
N GLY A 120 22.71 -21.56 8.78
CA GLY A 120 21.34 -21.22 9.10
C GLY A 120 20.49 -20.97 7.85
N THR A 121 19.18 -20.96 8.06
CA THR A 121 18.21 -20.72 6.99
C THR A 121 17.72 -19.26 7.02
N PRO A 122 17.44 -18.63 5.87
CA PRO A 122 16.90 -17.29 5.84
C PRO A 122 15.52 -17.15 6.48
N GLN A 123 15.33 -16.10 7.26
CA GLN A 123 14.04 -15.75 7.89
C GLN A 123 13.57 -14.36 7.48
N ALA A 124 14.49 -13.42 7.27
CA ALA A 124 14.21 -12.12 6.71
C ALA A 124 15.42 -11.57 5.95
N PHE A 125 15.17 -10.75 4.93
CA PHE A 125 16.22 -10.11 4.15
C PHE A 125 15.73 -8.76 3.60
N ARG A 126 16.51 -7.70 3.83
CA ARG A 126 16.26 -6.34 3.35
C ARG A 126 17.59 -5.71 2.94
N VAL A 127 17.56 -4.98 1.84
CA VAL A 127 18.71 -4.24 1.30
C VAL A 127 18.26 -2.83 0.92
N GLY A 128 19.18 -1.89 0.76
CA GLY A 128 18.86 -0.54 0.28
C GLY A 128 18.56 0.49 1.35
N ALA A 129 18.74 0.14 2.63
CA ALA A 129 18.73 1.14 3.71
C ALA A 129 20.06 1.88 3.72
N ASP A 130 20.10 3.10 4.23
CA ASP A 130 21.35 3.81 4.54
C ASP A 130 21.25 4.18 6.02
N ALA A 131 21.68 3.28 6.90
CA ALA A 131 21.43 3.39 8.34
C ALA A 131 22.47 4.26 9.05
N ASP A 132 23.66 4.39 8.47
CA ASP A 132 24.73 5.23 9.00
C ASP A 132 24.82 6.60 8.32
N HIS A 133 23.97 6.85 7.32
CA HIS A 133 23.88 8.09 6.56
C HIS A 133 25.18 8.42 5.80
N ASN A 134 25.92 7.41 5.34
CA ASN A 134 27.10 7.61 4.49
C ASN A 134 26.76 7.75 3.00
N GLY A 135 25.50 7.55 2.64
CA GLY A 135 24.99 7.65 1.28
C GLY A 135 25.03 6.32 0.50
N TYR A 136 25.54 5.24 1.09
CA TYR A 136 25.68 3.95 0.45
C TYR A 136 24.68 2.91 0.99
N PRO A 137 24.21 1.97 0.16
CA PRO A 137 23.22 0.98 0.58
C PRO A 137 23.77 -0.12 1.52
N ASP A 138 23.10 -0.29 2.66
CA ASP A 138 23.31 -1.33 3.67
C ASP A 138 22.39 -2.54 3.50
N ILE A 139 22.74 -3.61 4.23
CA ILE A 139 22.01 -4.89 4.22
C ILE A 139 21.63 -5.29 5.66
N LEU A 140 20.37 -5.70 5.85
CA LEU A 140 19.88 -6.33 7.07
C LEU A 140 19.28 -7.70 6.76
N LEU A 141 19.70 -8.72 7.51
CA LEU A 141 19.14 -10.07 7.39
C LEU A 141 18.86 -10.70 8.75
N VAL A 142 18.02 -11.72 8.74
CA VAL A 142 17.82 -12.63 9.87
C VAL A 142 17.98 -14.04 9.36
N GLY A 143 18.90 -14.79 9.95
CA GLY A 143 19.03 -16.24 9.75
C GLY A 143 18.62 -17.00 11.00
N ASP A 144 17.92 -18.12 10.85
CA ASP A 144 17.80 -19.11 11.93
C ASP A 144 19.11 -19.90 12.01
N GLU A 145 20.03 -19.39 12.83
CA GLU A 145 21.42 -19.85 12.91
C GLU A 145 21.59 -20.85 14.07
N GLY A 146 22.22 -22.00 13.79
CA GLY A 146 22.51 -23.03 14.79
C GLY A 146 22.43 -24.44 14.24
N ASP A 147 22.36 -25.41 15.14
CA ASP A 147 22.10 -26.81 14.80
C ASP A 147 20.60 -27.15 14.96
N SER A 148 20.22 -28.38 14.64
CA SER A 148 18.82 -28.85 14.68
C SER A 148 18.16 -28.83 16.06
N TRP A 149 18.91 -28.64 17.14
CA TRP A 149 18.40 -28.68 18.52
C TRP A 149 18.53 -27.33 19.23
N ASN A 150 19.34 -26.41 18.70
CA ASN A 150 19.61 -25.11 19.30
C ASN A 150 19.79 -24.02 18.22
N SER A 151 18.85 -23.94 17.29
CA SER A 151 18.76 -22.82 16.35
C SER A 151 18.13 -21.59 16.99
N ARG A 152 18.58 -20.40 16.59
CA ARG A 152 17.98 -19.13 16.97
C ARG A 152 18.01 -18.15 15.83
N ASN A 153 16.94 -17.37 15.69
CA ASN A 153 16.93 -16.18 14.85
C ASN A 153 18.02 -15.20 15.28
N ARG A 154 18.90 -14.86 14.34
CA ARG A 154 19.98 -13.90 14.54
C ARG A 154 19.90 -12.79 13.51
N PRO A 155 19.57 -11.56 13.94
CA PRO A 155 19.68 -10.40 13.07
C PRO A 155 21.16 -10.08 12.83
N ARG A 156 21.49 -9.79 11.57
CA ARG A 156 22.81 -9.32 11.13
C ARG A 156 22.62 -8.07 10.30
N PHE A 157 23.35 -7.03 10.64
CA PHE A 157 23.41 -5.78 9.90
C PHE A 157 24.81 -5.65 9.29
N TYR A 158 24.85 -5.62 7.96
CA TYR A 158 26.07 -5.44 7.17
C TYR A 158 26.03 -4.02 6.63
N LYS A 159 26.88 -3.19 7.24
CA LYS A 159 27.03 -1.79 6.92
C LYS A 159 28.03 -1.63 5.78
N GLU A 160 27.68 -0.93 4.72
CA GLU A 160 28.67 -0.41 3.78
C GLU A 160 29.45 0.68 4.52
N SER A 161 30.77 0.56 4.63
CA SER A 161 31.57 1.42 5.51
C SER A 161 32.45 2.44 4.79
N SER A 162 32.26 2.61 3.47
CA SER A 162 33.00 3.59 2.70
C SER A 162 32.63 5.00 3.14
N THR A 163 33.58 5.92 2.97
CA THR A 163 33.36 7.36 3.17
C THR A 163 33.24 8.01 1.79
N PRO A 164 32.17 8.78 1.53
CA PRO A 164 32.01 9.46 0.25
C PRO A 164 33.15 10.48 0.05
N GLN A 165 33.82 10.40 -1.10
CA GLN A 165 34.95 11.31 -1.40
C GLN A 165 34.48 12.73 -1.76
N ASN A 166 33.29 12.84 -2.37
CA ASN A 166 32.67 14.09 -2.77
C ASN A 166 31.21 14.13 -2.30
N LEU A 167 30.64 15.34 -2.17
CA LEU A 167 29.21 15.48 -1.94
C LEU A 167 28.46 14.95 -3.15
N PHE A 168 27.51 14.05 -2.92
CA PHE A 168 26.60 13.59 -3.98
C PHE A 168 25.17 13.51 -3.48
N ILE A 169 24.22 13.56 -4.40
CA ILE A 169 22.82 13.23 -4.15
C ILE A 169 22.29 12.38 -5.30
N TYR A 170 21.58 11.32 -4.96
CA TYR A 170 21.09 10.35 -5.92
C TYR A 170 19.59 10.12 -5.72
N PRO A 171 18.75 10.41 -6.74
CA PRO A 171 17.30 10.19 -6.66
C PRO A 171 16.95 8.70 -6.59
N ILE A 172 16.29 8.30 -5.50
CA ILE A 172 15.81 6.91 -5.31
C ILE A 172 14.36 6.78 -5.77
N PHE A 173 13.52 7.78 -5.50
CA PHE A 173 12.13 7.80 -5.95
C PHE A 173 11.53 9.22 -5.94
N PRO A 174 10.75 9.64 -6.94
CA PRO A 174 10.48 8.93 -8.20
C PRO A 174 11.72 8.84 -9.08
N ARG A 175 11.76 7.85 -9.97
CA ARG A 175 12.80 7.72 -11.01
C ARG A 175 12.28 7.99 -12.42
N GLY A 176 10.96 7.96 -12.60
CA GLY A 176 10.26 8.29 -13.84
C GLY A 176 9.16 7.30 -14.17
N ARG A 177 8.25 7.69 -15.05
CA ARG A 177 7.05 6.97 -15.53
C ARG A 177 6.01 6.61 -14.44
N GLN A 178 6.32 6.81 -13.16
CA GLN A 178 5.34 6.73 -12.09
C GLN A 178 4.15 7.66 -12.38
N LYS A 179 2.95 7.21 -12.02
CA LYS A 179 1.71 7.99 -12.14
C LYS A 179 1.21 8.36 -10.76
N PHE A 180 1.30 9.63 -10.42
CA PHE A 180 0.77 10.18 -9.19
C PHE A 180 -0.52 10.93 -9.45
N TYR A 181 -1.36 11.03 -8.44
CA TYR A 181 -2.59 11.82 -8.50
C TYR A 181 -2.40 13.12 -7.71
N ARG A 182 -2.88 14.25 -8.22
CA ARG A 182 -2.94 15.50 -7.42
C ARG A 182 -3.70 15.24 -6.10
N GLY A 183 -3.30 15.90 -5.01
CA GLY A 183 -3.87 15.64 -3.68
C GLY A 183 -3.48 14.31 -3.04
N SER A 184 -2.77 13.42 -3.75
CA SER A 184 -2.22 12.22 -3.12
C SER A 184 -0.97 12.54 -2.30
N VAL A 185 -0.66 11.65 -1.37
CA VAL A 185 0.58 11.67 -0.61
C VAL A 185 1.54 10.66 -1.22
N GLN A 186 2.73 11.11 -1.58
CA GLN A 186 3.81 10.28 -2.09
C GLN A 186 5.06 10.45 -1.22
N PHE A 187 5.90 9.43 -1.14
CA PHE A 187 7.25 9.64 -0.64
C PHE A 187 8.14 10.14 -1.78
N ILE A 188 9.03 11.08 -1.48
CA ILE A 188 10.21 11.40 -2.27
C ILE A 188 11.39 10.80 -1.52
N LYS A 189 12.25 10.04 -2.20
CA LYS A 189 13.40 9.35 -1.60
C LYS A 189 14.67 9.68 -2.36
N TRP A 190 15.76 9.79 -1.62
CA TRP A 190 17.10 10.01 -2.16
C TRP A 190 18.11 9.32 -1.24
N THR A 191 19.32 9.14 -1.75
CA THR A 191 20.50 8.94 -0.91
C THR A 191 21.47 10.08 -1.15
N CYS A 192 22.29 10.42 -0.16
CA CYS A 192 23.22 11.54 -0.24
C CYS A 192 24.42 11.27 0.65
N GLY A 193 25.58 11.07 0.02
CA GLY A 193 26.86 10.96 0.71
C GLY A 193 27.48 12.33 0.93
N VAL A 194 27.94 12.59 2.16
CA VAL A 194 28.56 13.84 2.58
C VAL A 194 29.98 13.54 3.09
N PRO A 195 31.06 14.09 2.49
CA PRO A 195 32.43 13.77 2.89
C PRO A 195 32.75 14.11 4.35
N SER A 196 32.17 15.19 4.85
CA SER A 196 32.25 15.58 6.26
C SER A 196 31.09 16.48 6.67
N GLY A 197 30.66 16.36 7.93
CA GLY A 197 29.58 17.19 8.48
C GLY A 197 28.20 16.71 8.06
N THR A 198 27.30 17.65 7.73
CA THR A 198 25.91 17.35 7.36
C THR A 198 25.51 18.18 6.14
N ALA A 199 24.56 17.65 5.37
CA ALA A 199 23.92 18.37 4.28
C ALA A 199 22.45 18.66 4.60
N THR A 200 21.97 19.78 4.06
CA THR A 200 20.53 20.08 3.97
C THR A 200 20.04 19.78 2.56
N ILE A 201 18.77 19.38 2.44
CA ILE A 201 18.15 19.00 1.17
C ILE A 201 17.06 20.00 0.80
N LYS A 202 17.07 20.41 -0.47
CA LYS A 202 16.01 21.17 -1.12
C LYS A 202 15.41 20.33 -2.24
N LEU A 203 14.08 20.34 -2.32
CA LEU A 203 13.29 19.63 -3.31
C LEU A 203 12.46 20.63 -4.10
N GLU A 204 12.54 20.56 -5.42
CA GLU A 204 11.81 21.43 -6.34
C GLU A 204 11.18 20.63 -7.46
N LEU A 205 9.98 21.01 -7.90
CA LEU A 205 9.23 20.37 -8.96
C LEU A 205 9.24 21.22 -10.23
N SER A 206 9.47 20.58 -11.36
CA SER A 206 9.11 21.08 -12.68
C SER A 206 7.96 20.25 -13.23
N THR A 207 6.97 20.91 -13.84
CA THR A 207 5.87 20.27 -14.59
C THR A 207 6.01 20.46 -16.10
N THR A 208 7.11 21.06 -16.54
CA THR A 208 7.36 21.46 -17.95
C THR A 208 8.56 20.75 -18.56
N GLY A 209 9.23 19.88 -17.80
CA GLY A 209 10.41 19.13 -18.23
C GLY A 209 11.65 19.39 -17.37
N SER A 210 12.75 18.75 -17.73
CA SER A 210 14.01 18.76 -16.95
C SER A 210 14.72 20.12 -16.89
N GLY A 211 14.31 21.10 -17.70
CA GLY A 211 14.85 22.47 -17.68
C GLY A 211 14.19 23.42 -16.67
N GLY A 212 13.06 23.03 -16.07
CA GLY A 212 12.20 23.94 -15.29
C GLY A 212 11.16 24.68 -16.13
N PRO A 213 10.49 25.73 -15.59
CA PRO A 213 10.73 26.36 -14.29
C PRO A 213 10.51 25.44 -13.08
N TRP A 214 11.15 25.80 -11.96
CA TRP A 214 11.16 25.03 -10.73
C TRP A 214 10.31 25.69 -9.65
N THR A 215 9.36 24.93 -9.10
CA THR A 215 8.52 25.33 -7.97
C THR A 215 8.99 24.61 -6.71
N LEU A 216 9.10 25.33 -5.60
CA LEU A 216 9.54 24.73 -4.34
C LEU A 216 8.55 23.68 -3.83
N ILE A 217 9.04 22.47 -3.53
CA ILE A 217 8.31 21.46 -2.75
C ILE A 217 8.64 21.66 -1.27
N ALA A 218 9.94 21.64 -0.94
CA ALA A 218 10.43 21.75 0.43
C ALA A 218 11.88 22.26 0.44
N ASN A 219 12.26 22.98 1.48
CA ASN A 219 13.62 23.50 1.66
C ASN A 219 14.13 23.19 3.07
N ASN A 220 15.46 23.28 3.25
CA ASN A 220 16.14 23.12 4.53
C ASN A 220 15.77 21.80 5.25
N LEU A 221 15.57 20.74 4.47
CA LEU A 221 15.31 19.41 5.00
C LEU A 221 16.61 18.81 5.54
N LYS A 222 16.51 18.00 6.59
CA LYS A 222 17.64 17.16 7.02
C LYS A 222 17.88 16.08 5.96
N ASN A 223 19.14 15.69 5.75
CA ASN A 223 19.45 14.49 4.97
C ASN A 223 19.06 13.21 5.73
N ASN A 224 17.79 12.83 5.66
CA ASN A 224 17.23 11.61 6.25
C ASN A 224 16.63 10.68 5.18
N CYS A 225 17.06 10.85 3.93
CA CYS A 225 16.78 10.00 2.77
C CYS A 225 15.30 9.88 2.35
N ARG A 226 14.37 10.62 2.98
CA ARG A 226 12.95 10.60 2.60
C ARG A 226 12.19 11.86 3.01
N TYR A 227 11.20 12.23 2.20
CA TYR A 227 10.24 13.29 2.48
C TYR A 227 8.82 12.84 2.09
N GLN A 228 7.84 13.08 2.95
CA GLN A 228 6.44 12.83 2.62
C GLN A 228 5.86 14.06 1.94
N TRP A 229 5.61 13.95 0.63
CA TRP A 229 5.10 15.01 -0.20
C TRP A 229 3.59 14.87 -0.41
N HIS A 230 2.84 15.88 0.04
CA HIS A 230 1.45 16.07 -0.34
C HIS A 230 1.40 16.87 -1.64
N ILE A 231 1.03 16.21 -2.74
CA ILE A 231 0.96 16.83 -4.06
C ILE A 231 -0.16 17.87 -4.05
N PRO A 232 0.10 19.16 -4.35
CA PRO A 232 -0.94 20.18 -4.27
C PRO A 232 -2.17 19.82 -5.12
N PRO A 233 -3.40 19.89 -4.58
CA PRO A 233 -4.60 19.49 -5.31
C PRO A 233 -4.92 20.41 -6.50
N ASN A 234 -4.35 21.61 -6.52
CA ASN A 234 -4.49 22.62 -7.56
C ASN A 234 -3.31 22.67 -8.54
N ILE A 235 -2.34 21.76 -8.44
CA ILE A 235 -1.22 21.72 -9.39
C ILE A 235 -1.73 21.35 -10.79
N GLN A 236 -1.14 21.97 -11.81
CA GLN A 236 -1.39 21.58 -13.20
C GLN A 236 -0.89 20.15 -13.41
N GLY A 237 -1.75 19.30 -13.98
CA GLY A 237 -1.35 17.95 -14.38
C GLY A 237 -0.34 17.99 -15.51
N SER A 238 0.61 17.06 -15.50
CA SER A 238 1.66 16.97 -16.52
C SER A 238 2.25 15.58 -16.57
N GLU A 239 2.54 15.09 -17.77
CA GLU A 239 3.26 13.84 -18.03
C GLU A 239 4.79 14.05 -18.06
N ASN A 240 5.24 15.30 -17.95
CA ASN A 240 6.63 15.71 -18.07
C ASN A 240 7.17 16.29 -16.76
N CYS A 241 6.91 15.60 -15.64
CA CYS A 241 7.29 16.08 -14.31
C CYS A 241 8.68 15.61 -13.90
N TYR A 242 9.43 16.50 -13.25
CA TYR A 242 10.74 16.23 -12.69
C TYR A 242 10.89 16.85 -11.30
N ILE A 243 11.55 16.15 -10.39
CA ILE A 243 11.99 16.67 -9.11
C ILE A 243 13.49 16.89 -9.17
N ARG A 244 13.92 18.11 -8.85
CA ARG A 244 15.30 18.45 -8.58
C ARG A 244 15.57 18.29 -7.09
N PHE A 245 16.62 17.53 -6.80
CA PHE A 245 17.14 17.26 -5.47
C PHE A 245 18.45 18.03 -5.34
N THR A 246 18.52 18.98 -4.41
CA THR A 246 19.73 19.77 -4.17
C THR A 246 20.23 19.51 -2.76
N ALA A 247 21.46 18.99 -2.64
CA ALA A 247 22.16 18.86 -1.37
C ALA A 247 23.11 20.04 -1.17
N MET A 248 23.08 20.63 0.02
CA MET A 248 23.90 21.80 0.38
C MET A 248 24.63 21.55 1.68
N THR A 249 25.95 21.72 1.67
CA THR A 249 26.80 21.81 2.87
C THR A 249 27.27 23.26 3.05
N ALA A 250 28.12 23.53 4.03
CA ALA A 250 28.74 24.85 4.18
C ALA A 250 29.63 25.25 2.99
N ASN A 251 30.19 24.27 2.27
CA ASN A 251 31.25 24.49 1.29
C ASN A 251 30.86 24.06 -0.14
N ASP A 252 29.79 23.29 -0.30
CA ASP A 252 29.45 22.65 -1.58
C ASP A 252 27.94 22.55 -1.77
N THR A 253 27.51 22.57 -3.03
CA THR A 253 26.12 22.41 -3.45
C THR A 253 26.08 21.56 -4.72
N ILE A 254 25.41 20.42 -4.65
CA ILE A 254 25.19 19.52 -5.79
C ILE A 254 23.71 19.33 -6.03
N SER A 255 23.33 19.11 -7.29
CA SER A 255 21.94 18.80 -7.65
C SER A 255 21.86 17.61 -8.57
N ALA A 256 20.79 16.82 -8.41
CA ALA A 256 20.40 15.75 -9.31
C ALA A 256 18.91 15.88 -9.65
N ILE A 257 18.49 15.24 -10.73
CA ILE A 257 17.11 15.18 -11.18
C ILE A 257 16.77 13.71 -11.43
N ASN A 258 15.53 13.29 -11.15
CA ASN A 258 15.09 11.94 -11.54
C ASN A 258 15.33 11.70 -13.05
N PRO A 259 15.80 10.50 -13.45
CA PRO A 259 16.31 10.27 -14.80
C PRO A 259 15.24 10.39 -15.89
N LEU A 260 14.01 9.94 -15.63
CA LEU A 260 12.91 9.95 -16.59
C LEU A 260 11.71 10.73 -16.04
N PRO A 261 10.86 11.34 -16.89
CA PRO A 261 9.73 12.13 -16.41
C PRO A 261 8.69 11.23 -15.75
N PHE A 262 8.07 11.69 -14.66
CA PHE A 262 6.88 11.05 -14.09
C PHE A 262 5.63 11.87 -14.42
N THR A 263 4.46 11.27 -14.17
CA THR A 263 3.16 11.90 -14.47
C THR A 263 2.45 12.31 -13.19
N ILE A 264 1.91 13.54 -13.18
CA ILE A 264 0.89 13.99 -12.22
C ILE A 264 -0.44 14.05 -12.96
N LEU A 265 -1.31 13.09 -12.65
CA LEU A 265 -2.67 12.97 -13.17
C LEU A 265 -3.64 13.86 -12.40
N PRO A 266 -4.73 14.32 -13.05
CA PRO A 266 -5.85 14.91 -12.34
C PRO A 266 -6.40 13.91 -11.32
N ILE A 267 -7.03 14.40 -10.25
CA ILE A 267 -7.95 13.57 -9.46
C ILE A 267 -9.04 13.16 -10.44
N VAL A 268 -8.95 11.93 -10.91
CA VAL A 268 -10.14 11.22 -11.35
C VAL A 268 -10.88 10.99 -10.05
N GLY A 269 -11.86 11.85 -9.78
CA GLY A 269 -12.90 11.44 -8.88
C GLY A 269 -13.45 10.19 -9.54
N ALA A 270 -13.10 9.01 -9.03
CA ALA A 270 -14.11 8.00 -9.00
C ALA A 270 -15.26 8.72 -8.29
N GLU A 271 -16.35 9.01 -9.02
CA GLU A 271 -17.62 8.96 -8.33
C GLU A 271 -17.50 7.69 -7.50
N GLU A 272 -17.56 7.83 -6.18
CA GLU A 272 -17.87 6.68 -5.38
C GLU A 272 -19.10 6.12 -6.11
N ILE A 273 -18.92 4.98 -6.77
CA ILE A 273 -20.04 4.13 -7.10
C ILE A 273 -20.46 3.64 -5.71
N VAL A 274 -21.05 4.55 -4.92
CA VAL A 274 -22.21 4.24 -4.12
C VAL A 274 -23.08 3.64 -5.18
N ALA A 275 -23.03 2.32 -5.28
CA ALA A 275 -23.93 1.60 -6.12
C ALA A 275 -25.27 2.23 -5.77
N LYS A 276 -25.85 2.94 -6.73
CA LYS A 276 -27.29 3.19 -6.75
C LYS A 276 -27.92 1.81 -6.95
N GLN A 277 -27.65 0.87 -6.05
CA GLN A 277 -28.75 0.11 -5.51
C GLN A 277 -29.68 1.20 -5.01
N ASN A 278 -30.75 1.41 -5.76
CA ASN A 278 -32.03 1.73 -5.18
C ASN A 278 -32.30 0.63 -4.13
N LYS A 279 -31.58 0.62 -3.01
CA LYS A 279 -31.95 -0.10 -1.81
C LYS A 279 -33.21 0.62 -1.39
N LYS A 280 -34.31 0.08 -1.88
CA LYS A 280 -35.65 0.35 -1.39
C LYS A 280 -35.49 0.41 0.13
N THR A 281 -35.76 1.57 0.73
CA THR A 281 -35.75 1.71 2.19
C THR A 281 -36.69 0.64 2.72
N GLU A 282 -36.15 -0.48 3.18
CA GLU A 282 -36.92 -1.56 3.77
C GLU A 282 -36.70 -1.50 5.27
N MET A 283 -37.81 -1.34 5.99
CA MET A 283 -37.83 -1.59 7.42
C MET A 283 -38.01 -3.10 7.58
N VAL A 284 -37.23 -3.73 8.44
CA VAL A 284 -37.34 -5.15 8.77
C VAL A 284 -37.54 -5.27 10.27
N VAL A 285 -38.63 -5.94 10.66
CA VAL A 285 -39.02 -6.17 12.06
C VAL A 285 -38.93 -7.66 12.36
N HIS A 286 -38.10 -8.05 13.34
CA HIS A 286 -37.91 -9.45 13.72
C HIS A 286 -37.58 -9.62 15.22
N PRO A 287 -37.90 -10.77 15.83
CA PRO A 287 -38.70 -11.85 15.28
C PRO A 287 -40.19 -11.44 15.16
N ASN A 288 -40.93 -12.10 14.27
CA ASN A 288 -42.37 -11.95 14.10
C ASN A 288 -42.99 -13.32 13.78
N PRO A 289 -43.78 -13.94 14.68
CA PRO A 289 -44.20 -13.44 16.00
C PRO A 289 -43.07 -13.32 17.05
N SER A 290 -43.31 -12.62 18.15
CA SER A 290 -42.34 -12.47 19.24
C SER A 290 -42.95 -12.53 20.64
N GLY A 291 -42.36 -13.38 21.49
CA GLY A 291 -42.55 -13.39 22.95
C GLY A 291 -41.47 -12.60 23.71
N GLY A 292 -40.63 -11.83 23.01
CA GLY A 292 -39.45 -11.17 23.59
C GLY A 292 -39.15 -9.79 22.98
N LYS A 293 -37.87 -9.40 22.96
CA LYS A 293 -37.45 -8.16 22.31
C LYS A 293 -37.68 -8.25 20.80
N ILE A 294 -38.16 -7.15 20.21
CA ILE A 294 -38.41 -7.02 18.77
C ILE A 294 -37.40 -6.04 18.19
N PHE A 295 -36.54 -6.51 17.30
CA PHE A 295 -35.54 -5.71 16.61
C PHE A 295 -36.12 -5.08 15.34
N ILE A 296 -35.73 -3.84 15.08
CA ILE A 296 -36.22 -3.03 13.97
C ILE A 296 -34.99 -2.47 13.26
N LYS A 297 -34.70 -3.00 12.07
CA LYS A 297 -33.63 -2.54 11.19
C LYS A 297 -34.21 -1.64 10.11
N PHE A 298 -33.64 -0.46 9.92
CA PHE A 298 -34.10 0.51 8.91
C PHE A 298 -32.98 1.46 8.49
N SER A 299 -33.17 2.14 7.36
CA SER A 299 -32.31 3.23 6.91
C SER A 299 -33.06 4.56 6.90
N THR A 300 -32.37 5.64 7.24
CA THR A 300 -32.93 7.00 7.20
C THR A 300 -32.31 7.80 6.06
N PRO A 301 -33.10 8.55 5.28
CA PRO A 301 -32.57 9.63 4.46
C PRO A 301 -32.09 10.77 5.38
N LYS A 302 -31.32 11.74 4.88
CA LYS A 302 -30.78 12.91 5.63
C LYS A 302 -31.81 13.75 6.43
N ASN A 303 -33.08 13.39 6.38
CA ASN A 303 -34.24 14.05 6.96
C ASN A 303 -34.62 13.47 8.34
N ARG A 304 -35.60 14.10 8.98
CA ARG A 304 -36.14 13.63 10.26
C ARG A 304 -36.91 12.33 10.05
N THR A 305 -36.56 11.29 10.81
CA THR A 305 -37.22 9.98 10.79
C THR A 305 -37.68 9.59 12.19
N GLU A 306 -38.88 9.00 12.28
CA GLU A 306 -39.49 8.51 13.52
C GLU A 306 -39.94 7.06 13.36
N ILE A 307 -39.75 6.26 14.42
CA ILE A 307 -40.31 4.90 14.54
C ILE A 307 -41.35 4.91 15.65
N ASN A 308 -42.60 4.62 15.30
CA ASN A 308 -43.75 4.62 16.19
C ASN A 308 -44.40 3.23 16.25
N VAL A 309 -44.98 2.91 17.40
CA VAL A 309 -45.73 1.67 17.61
C VAL A 309 -47.19 2.00 17.85
N TYR A 310 -48.09 1.26 17.20
CA TYR A 310 -49.53 1.36 17.35
C TYR A 310 -50.16 0.00 17.64
N ASP A 311 -51.29 -0.02 18.33
CA ASP A 311 -52.11 -1.23 18.47
C ASP A 311 -52.97 -1.51 17.22
N ASN A 312 -53.75 -2.59 17.25
CA ASN A 312 -54.65 -2.96 16.15
C ASN A 312 -55.82 -1.98 15.93
N ALA A 313 -56.13 -1.13 16.91
CA ALA A 313 -57.13 -0.07 16.77
C ALA A 313 -56.52 1.25 16.25
N GLY A 314 -55.20 1.30 16.04
CA GLY A 314 -54.48 2.48 15.59
C GLY A 314 -54.11 3.45 16.72
N ASN A 315 -54.30 3.08 17.98
CA ASN A 315 -53.89 3.91 19.10
C ASN A 315 -52.36 3.92 19.22
N PHE A 316 -51.80 5.10 19.48
CA PHE A 316 -50.36 5.26 19.68
C PHE A 316 -49.91 4.64 21.00
N ILE A 317 -48.93 3.73 20.92
CA ILE A 317 -48.36 3.03 22.07
C ILE A 317 -47.08 3.71 22.56
N ARG A 318 -46.13 3.95 21.64
CA ARG A 318 -44.81 4.50 21.98
C ARG A 318 -44.01 4.95 20.74
N ASN A 319 -43.21 6.00 20.88
CA ASN A 319 -42.14 6.34 19.94
C ASN A 319 -40.84 5.65 20.41
N LEU A 320 -40.22 4.89 19.52
CA LEU A 320 -39.00 4.14 19.81
C LEU A 320 -37.74 4.89 19.38
N PHE A 321 -37.88 5.77 18.39
CA PHE A 321 -36.76 6.45 17.78
C PHE A 321 -37.18 7.76 17.13
N ARG A 322 -36.32 8.77 17.26
CA ARG A 322 -36.40 10.05 16.56
C ARG A 322 -34.99 10.56 16.31
N ALA A 323 -34.61 10.72 15.05
CA ALA A 323 -33.33 11.31 14.68
C ALA A 323 -33.41 12.12 13.39
N LYS A 324 -32.43 13.01 13.18
CA LYS A 324 -32.19 13.74 11.93
C LYS A 324 -30.80 13.37 11.44
N GLY A 325 -30.70 12.86 10.21
CA GLY A 325 -29.44 12.43 9.61
C GLY A 325 -29.60 11.16 8.79
N SER A 326 -28.59 10.85 7.98
CA SER A 326 -28.56 9.64 7.15
C SER A 326 -27.75 8.54 7.83
N GLY A 327 -28.27 7.31 7.83
CA GLY A 327 -27.55 6.14 8.34
C GLY A 327 -28.42 4.87 8.33
N GLU A 328 -27.78 3.73 8.61
CA GLU A 328 -28.47 2.48 8.95
C GLU A 328 -28.58 2.37 10.47
N PHE A 329 -29.77 2.02 10.96
CA PHE A 329 -30.06 1.90 12.39
C PHE A 329 -30.66 0.53 12.70
N THR A 330 -30.30 0.01 13.86
CA THR A 330 -30.97 -1.13 14.48
C THR A 330 -31.36 -0.74 15.90
N ILE A 331 -32.67 -0.73 16.17
CA ILE A 331 -33.23 -0.47 17.50
C ILE A 331 -34.03 -1.69 17.95
N TYR A 332 -34.47 -1.70 19.21
CA TYR A 332 -35.40 -2.72 19.68
C TYR A 332 -36.58 -2.13 20.45
N TRP A 333 -37.70 -2.84 20.44
CA TRP A 333 -38.84 -2.64 21.32
C TRP A 333 -38.89 -3.75 22.36
N ASP A 334 -39.07 -3.36 23.61
CA ASP A 334 -39.14 -4.22 24.80
C ASP A 334 -40.57 -4.65 25.15
N ARG A 335 -41.52 -4.53 24.22
CA ARG A 335 -42.96 -4.75 24.43
C ARG A 335 -43.59 -3.85 25.49
N LYS A 336 -43.00 -2.69 25.79
CA LYS A 336 -43.56 -1.75 26.77
C LYS A 336 -44.17 -0.51 26.13
N ASP A 337 -45.30 -0.07 26.68
CA ASP A 337 -45.93 1.21 26.37
C ASP A 337 -45.10 2.40 26.91
N PHE A 338 -45.54 3.64 26.64
CA PHE A 338 -44.88 4.85 27.15
C PHE A 338 -44.86 4.96 28.69
N LYS A 339 -45.75 4.24 29.39
CA LYS A 339 -45.79 4.13 30.87
C LYS A 339 -44.94 2.96 31.39
N ARG A 340 -44.14 2.32 30.54
CA ARG A 340 -43.28 1.16 30.84
C ARG A 340 -44.04 -0.10 31.26
N ARG A 341 -45.31 -0.22 30.92
CA ARG A 341 -46.12 -1.43 31.16
C ARG A 341 -46.01 -2.36 29.96
N ILE A 342 -45.90 -3.66 30.21
CA ILE A 342 -45.90 -4.67 29.14
C ILE A 342 -47.26 -4.62 28.45
N VAL A 343 -47.25 -4.55 27.13
CA VAL A 343 -48.46 -4.57 26.30
C VAL A 343 -48.96 -6.02 26.17
N PRO A 344 -50.27 -6.26 26.10
CA PRO A 344 -50.82 -7.61 26.00
C PRO A 344 -50.45 -8.29 24.67
N ALA A 345 -50.49 -9.63 24.64
CA ALA A 345 -50.42 -10.38 23.39
C ALA A 345 -51.49 -9.91 22.40
N GLY A 346 -51.11 -9.85 21.11
CA GLY A 346 -51.96 -9.27 20.08
C GLY A 346 -51.19 -8.75 18.87
N THR A 347 -51.93 -8.14 17.95
CA THR A 347 -51.36 -7.51 16.75
C THR A 347 -51.02 -6.04 17.01
N TYR A 348 -49.82 -5.64 16.61
CA TYR A 348 -49.34 -4.26 16.64
C TYR A 348 -48.73 -3.87 15.30
N PHE A 349 -48.56 -2.58 15.09
CA PHE A 349 -47.97 -2.02 13.87
C PHE A 349 -46.79 -1.11 14.23
N ILE A 350 -45.64 -1.38 13.63
CA ILE A 350 -44.46 -0.53 13.69
C ILE A 350 -44.44 0.32 12.44
N GLU A 351 -44.42 1.63 12.61
CA GLU A 351 -44.46 2.63 11.55
C GLU A 351 -43.15 3.41 11.51
N LEU A 352 -42.51 3.44 10.34
CA LEU A 352 -41.49 4.40 10.00
C LEU A 352 -42.13 5.57 9.26
N LYS A 353 -41.93 6.78 9.77
CA LYS A 353 -42.38 8.03 9.14
C LYS A 353 -41.20 8.98 8.97
N ASN A 354 -41.01 9.52 7.77
CA ASN A 354 -40.05 10.59 7.53
C ASN A 354 -40.73 11.95 7.25
N SER A 355 -39.98 13.04 7.30
CA SER A 355 -40.51 14.39 7.03
C SER A 355 -40.82 14.67 5.55
N GLU A 356 -40.52 13.75 4.63
CA GLU A 356 -40.89 13.82 3.21
C GLU A 356 -42.23 13.11 2.91
N GLY A 357 -42.92 12.63 3.95
CA GLY A 357 -44.22 11.95 3.81
C GLY A 357 -44.13 10.45 3.50
N LYS A 358 -42.93 9.87 3.41
CA LYS A 358 -42.76 8.42 3.28
C LYS A 358 -43.18 7.74 4.58
N LYS A 359 -44.10 6.79 4.44
CA LYS A 359 -44.62 5.96 5.52
C LYS A 359 -44.45 4.48 5.16
N ILE A 360 -43.77 3.72 6.01
CA ILE A 360 -43.65 2.26 5.91
C ILE A 360 -44.23 1.68 7.19
N THR A 361 -45.11 0.70 7.08
CA THR A 361 -45.72 0.03 8.24
C THR A 361 -45.45 -1.47 8.17
N GLN A 362 -45.04 -2.08 9.28
CA GLN A 362 -44.94 -3.53 9.43
C GLN A 362 -45.79 -4.02 10.59
N LYS A 363 -46.56 -5.07 10.32
CA LYS A 363 -47.35 -5.80 11.31
C LYS A 363 -46.42 -6.69 12.15
N ILE A 364 -46.61 -6.71 13.45
CA ILE A 364 -45.94 -7.61 14.40
C ILE A 364 -47.00 -8.28 15.27
N VAL A 365 -46.85 -9.58 15.50
CA VAL A 365 -47.67 -10.35 16.44
C VAL A 365 -46.88 -10.59 17.72
N ILE A 366 -47.41 -10.10 18.84
CA ILE A 366 -46.88 -10.39 20.17
C ILE A 366 -47.59 -11.62 20.72
N THR A 367 -46.80 -12.60 21.15
CA THR A 367 -47.25 -13.76 21.90
C THR A 367 -46.86 -13.61 23.37
N ASP A 368 -47.54 -14.33 24.25
CA ASP A 368 -47.22 -14.34 25.68
C ASP A 368 -45.79 -14.82 25.95
#